data_AF-A0A4P9WIT9-F1
#
_entry.id   AF-A0A4P9WIT9-F1
#
_cell.length_a   1.000
_cell.length_b   1.000
_cell.length_c   1.000
_cell.angle_alpha   90.00
_cell.angle_beta   90.00
_cell.angle_gamma   90.00
#
_symmetry.space_group_name_H-M   'P 1'
#
loop_
_entity.id
_entity.type
_entity.pdbx_description
1 polymer ?
#
loop_
_entity_poly.entity_id
_entity_poly.type
_entity_poly.pdbx_seq_one_letter_code
_entity_poly.pdbx_strand_id
1 'polypeptide(L)'
;MTLGQAAPTSWHSWSASAAAMLGVDADYSYPRALARQYAPADPAFADGTAGDVSAAFNSDASWWFPSDGDAGVLEDEGFYDDGDGRKAVKYDFEQIALHEMLHGLGFISSWYPWTGTAELLPSAPVYEGESVEGLSRPFIFNRWMADAAGGAWMREHEATIVSSARASAANNMSEWAVRFAATEGAAVAKALYAGVATTPGALRIWYPAGRSLELRFAILYTPSNFSVGSSISHLDDTFYGGTGQFLMRPYATGFGILDNIVPRRAAVGNEGPGPMGETVLGILRALGYSTALGPLG
;
A
#
# COMPACT_ATOMS: atom_id res chain seq x y z
N MET A 1 -5.09 -18.62 -2.53
CA MET A 1 -6.43 -18.14 -2.11
C MET A 1 -6.27 -16.75 -1.55
N THR A 2 -7.11 -15.81 -1.95
CA THR A 2 -7.16 -14.47 -1.33
C THR A 2 -7.92 -14.58 0.00
N LEU A 3 -7.33 -14.06 1.08
CA LEU A 3 -7.91 -14.11 2.43
C LEU A 3 -8.78 -12.89 2.71
N GLY A 4 -8.29 -11.71 2.32
CA GLY A 4 -8.99 -10.45 2.40
C GLY A 4 -8.60 -9.54 1.24
N GLN A 5 -9.33 -8.44 1.12
CA GLN A 5 -8.96 -7.30 0.31
C GLN A 5 -9.59 -6.05 0.90
N ALA A 6 -8.86 -4.94 0.89
CA ALA A 6 -9.39 -3.65 1.25
C ALA A 6 -8.74 -2.51 0.47
N ALA A 7 -9.46 -1.40 0.42
CA ALA A 7 -9.00 -0.17 -0.20
C ALA A 7 -9.74 1.03 0.42
N PRO A 8 -9.20 2.25 0.26
CA PRO A 8 -9.98 3.44 0.52
C PRO A 8 -11.21 3.44 -0.37
N THR A 9 -12.37 3.84 0.16
CA THR A 9 -13.61 3.92 -0.66
C THR A 9 -13.53 5.00 -1.73
N SER A 10 -12.72 6.03 -1.51
CA SER A 10 -12.36 7.02 -2.51
C SER A 10 -10.99 7.63 -2.24
N TRP A 11 -10.47 8.30 -3.26
CA TRP A 11 -9.24 9.08 -3.20
C TRP A 11 -9.58 10.55 -3.45
N HIS A 12 -9.07 11.43 -2.61
CA HIS A 12 -9.30 12.87 -2.68
C HIS A 12 -8.06 13.59 -3.20
N SER A 13 -8.29 14.59 -4.05
CA SER A 13 -7.25 15.35 -4.74
C SER A 13 -7.50 16.84 -4.54
N TRP A 14 -6.51 17.55 -3.98
CA TRP A 14 -6.66 18.96 -3.64
C TRP A 14 -6.32 19.88 -4.82
N SER A 15 -7.01 21.01 -4.94
CA SER A 15 -6.51 22.09 -5.80
C SER A 15 -5.19 22.64 -5.25
N ALA A 16 -4.38 23.30 -6.08
CA ALA A 16 -3.12 23.88 -5.62
C ALA A 16 -3.30 24.89 -4.46
N SER A 17 -4.37 25.67 -4.49
CA SER A 17 -4.70 26.62 -3.42
C SER A 17 -5.13 25.93 -2.12
N ALA A 18 -6.00 24.93 -2.20
CA ALA A 18 -6.41 24.16 -1.03
C ALA A 18 -5.23 23.39 -0.43
N ALA A 19 -4.40 22.79 -1.27
CA ALA A 19 -3.20 22.07 -0.86
C ALA A 19 -2.24 22.97 -0.07
N ALA A 20 -1.98 24.18 -0.59
CA ALA A 20 -1.14 25.17 0.08
C ALA A 20 -1.70 25.62 1.45
N MET A 21 -3.02 25.76 1.57
CA MET A 21 -3.66 26.12 2.85
C MET A 21 -3.59 25.00 3.88
N LEU A 22 -3.72 23.75 3.43
CA LEU A 22 -3.73 22.56 4.29
C LEU A 22 -2.32 22.01 4.58
N GLY A 23 -1.29 22.48 3.89
CA GLY A 23 0.07 21.95 3.99
C GLY A 23 0.23 20.55 3.40
N VAL A 24 -0.62 20.20 2.43
CA VAL A 24 -0.60 18.91 1.71
C VAL A 24 -0.08 19.11 0.29
N ASP A 25 0.18 18.02 -0.42
CA ASP A 25 0.75 18.04 -1.76
C ASP A 25 -0.34 17.93 -2.83
N ALA A 26 -0.39 18.89 -3.76
CA ALA A 26 -1.41 18.94 -4.79
C ALA A 26 -1.20 17.88 -5.90
N ASP A 27 0.01 17.32 -6.01
CA ASP A 27 0.35 16.38 -7.07
C ASP A 27 -0.10 14.94 -6.73
N TYR A 28 -0.47 14.68 -5.48
CA TYR A 28 -0.90 13.37 -5.01
C TYR A 28 -2.36 13.32 -4.59
N SER A 29 -2.93 12.12 -4.66
CA SER A 29 -4.23 11.78 -4.12
C SER A 29 -4.10 11.15 -2.73
N TYR A 30 -5.03 11.49 -1.84
CA TYR A 30 -5.06 11.06 -0.45
C TYR A 30 -6.24 10.10 -0.22
N PRO A 31 -6.05 9.01 0.55
CA PRO A 31 -7.16 8.11 0.87
C PRO A 31 -8.23 8.89 1.66
N ARG A 32 -9.51 8.60 1.43
CA ARG A 32 -10.64 9.32 2.07
C ARG A 32 -10.47 9.47 3.58
N ALA A 33 -10.08 8.39 4.26
CA ALA A 33 -9.82 8.37 5.70
C ALA A 33 -8.84 9.45 6.16
N LEU A 34 -7.78 9.70 5.38
CA LEU A 34 -6.77 10.72 5.66
C LEU A 34 -7.24 12.11 5.25
N ALA A 35 -7.80 12.24 4.03
CA ALA A 35 -8.24 13.52 3.51
C ALA A 35 -9.29 14.20 4.42
N ARG A 36 -10.17 13.40 5.01
CA ARG A 36 -11.19 13.85 5.97
C ARG A 36 -10.60 14.38 7.28
N GLN A 37 -9.38 13.99 7.66
CA GLN A 37 -8.70 14.57 8.83
C GLN A 37 -8.27 16.01 8.56
N TYR A 38 -7.96 16.36 7.31
CA TYR A 38 -7.56 17.71 6.92
C TYR A 38 -8.74 18.66 6.72
N ALA A 39 -9.83 18.18 6.11
CA ALA A 39 -11.01 18.99 5.87
C ALA A 39 -12.31 18.21 6.17
N PRO A 40 -12.64 17.97 7.44
CA PRO A 40 -13.80 17.15 7.82
C PRO A 40 -15.15 17.74 7.40
N ALA A 41 -15.19 19.04 7.10
CA ALA A 41 -16.37 19.77 6.65
C ALA A 41 -16.47 19.93 5.12
N ASP A 42 -15.54 19.34 4.34
CA ASP A 42 -15.62 19.38 2.89
C ASP A 42 -16.90 18.67 2.40
N PRO A 43 -17.72 19.30 1.54
CA PRO A 43 -18.93 18.69 0.99
C PRO A 43 -18.66 17.35 0.27
N ALA A 44 -17.45 17.11 -0.22
CA ALA A 44 -17.04 15.83 -0.80
C ALA A 44 -17.13 14.66 0.19
N PHE A 45 -17.20 14.92 1.50
CA PHE A 45 -17.35 13.92 2.56
C PHE A 45 -18.73 13.96 3.23
N ALA A 46 -19.66 14.76 2.72
CA ALA A 46 -20.99 14.95 3.33
C ALA A 46 -21.94 13.76 3.10
N ASP A 47 -21.60 12.79 2.24
CA ASP A 47 -22.40 11.58 2.09
C ASP A 47 -22.24 10.69 3.33
N GLY A 48 -23.17 10.79 4.27
CA GLY A 48 -23.20 9.99 5.49
C GLY A 48 -23.36 8.47 5.26
N THR A 49 -23.29 8.00 4.02
CA THR A 49 -23.48 6.62 3.58
C THR A 49 -22.21 5.93 3.11
N ALA A 50 -21.14 6.65 2.75
CA ALA A 50 -19.87 6.03 2.38
C ALA A 50 -18.93 5.96 3.60
N GLY A 51 -18.57 4.74 3.99
CA GLY A 51 -17.45 4.53 4.91
C GLY A 51 -16.14 5.03 4.32
N ASP A 52 -15.09 5.16 5.15
CA ASP A 52 -13.78 5.61 4.67
C ASP A 52 -12.93 4.46 4.09
N VAL A 53 -13.22 3.23 4.52
CA VAL A 53 -12.57 1.99 4.09
C VAL A 53 -13.62 0.97 3.66
N SER A 54 -13.37 0.27 2.56
CA SER A 54 -14.11 -0.93 2.16
C SER A 54 -13.20 -2.13 2.32
N ALA A 55 -13.68 -3.17 3.01
CA ALA A 55 -12.97 -4.42 3.21
C ALA A 55 -13.90 -5.61 2.94
N ALA A 56 -13.36 -6.65 2.33
CA ALA A 56 -14.04 -7.92 2.12
C ALA A 56 -13.11 -9.06 2.55
N PHE A 57 -13.68 -10.07 3.21
CA PHE A 57 -12.97 -11.23 3.72
C PHE A 57 -13.59 -12.50 3.15
N ASN A 58 -12.73 -13.46 2.81
CA ASN A 58 -13.17 -14.71 2.22
C ASN A 58 -13.94 -15.55 3.24
N SER A 59 -15.21 -15.84 2.98
CA SER A 59 -16.06 -16.65 3.87
C SER A 59 -15.61 -18.10 4.00
N ASP A 60 -14.88 -18.61 3.01
CA ASP A 60 -14.47 -20.02 2.93
C ASP A 60 -13.09 -20.26 3.56
N ALA A 61 -12.40 -19.20 3.99
CA ALA A 61 -11.13 -19.33 4.68
C ALA A 61 -11.33 -19.89 6.10
N SER A 62 -10.40 -20.72 6.54
CA SER A 62 -10.38 -21.28 7.89
C SER A 62 -9.90 -20.24 8.90
N TRP A 63 -10.83 -19.40 9.36
CA TRP A 63 -10.57 -18.33 10.31
C TRP A 63 -10.41 -18.86 11.73
N TRP A 64 -9.46 -18.29 12.44
CA TRP A 64 -9.41 -18.29 13.89
C TRP A 64 -9.79 -16.91 14.41
N PHE A 65 -10.60 -16.90 15.46
CA PHE A 65 -11.03 -15.69 16.17
C PHE A 65 -10.55 -15.79 17.62
N PRO A 66 -9.93 -14.74 18.17
CA PRO A 66 -9.49 -14.76 19.56
C PRO A 66 -10.69 -14.85 20.52
N SER A 67 -10.55 -15.66 21.56
CA SER A 67 -11.47 -15.71 22.70
C SER A 67 -10.73 -15.46 24.01
N ASP A 68 -11.41 -14.90 25.02
CA ASP A 68 -10.83 -14.48 26.31
C ASP A 68 -10.16 -15.63 27.11
N GLY A 69 -10.25 -16.88 26.66
CA GLY A 69 -9.65 -18.07 27.27
C GLY A 69 -8.55 -18.74 26.44
N ASP A 70 -8.25 -18.26 25.23
CA ASP A 70 -7.22 -18.87 24.38
C ASP A 70 -5.83 -18.58 24.94
N ALA A 71 -5.02 -19.62 25.16
CA ALA A 71 -3.68 -19.52 25.74
C ALA A 71 -2.63 -18.87 24.82
N GLY A 72 -3.07 -18.10 23.81
CA GLY A 72 -2.19 -17.53 22.80
C GLY A 72 -1.51 -18.62 21.97
N VAL A 73 -2.21 -19.71 21.66
CA VAL A 73 -1.71 -20.74 20.75
C VAL A 73 -2.84 -21.06 19.79
N LEU A 74 -2.54 -21.09 18.48
CA LEU A 74 -3.36 -21.83 17.53
C LEU A 74 -3.12 -23.31 17.84
N GLU A 75 -3.76 -23.79 18.90
CA GLU A 75 -3.67 -25.20 19.25
C GLU A 75 -4.18 -26.01 18.05
N ASP A 76 -3.52 -27.14 17.81
CA ASP A 76 -3.87 -28.21 16.86
C ASP A 76 -5.20 -28.89 17.26
N GLU A 77 -6.04 -28.19 18.03
CA GLU A 77 -7.31 -28.59 18.61
C GLU A 77 -8.41 -28.16 17.64
N GLY A 78 -9.01 -29.14 16.97
CA GLY A 78 -10.08 -28.94 15.99
C GLY A 78 -9.55 -28.96 14.56
N PHE A 79 -9.14 -30.15 14.13
CA PHE A 79 -8.98 -30.52 12.73
C PHE A 79 -10.33 -30.34 12.02
N TYR A 80 -10.42 -29.39 11.10
CA TYR A 80 -11.32 -29.58 9.97
C TYR A 80 -10.63 -30.61 9.07
N ASP A 81 -11.12 -31.85 9.09
CA ASP A 81 -10.85 -32.83 8.05
C ASP A 81 -11.55 -32.30 6.79
N ASP A 82 -10.76 -31.90 5.79
CA ASP A 82 -11.27 -31.49 4.48
C ASP A 82 -11.83 -32.68 3.67
N GLY A 83 -11.91 -33.85 4.30
CA GLY A 83 -12.33 -35.11 3.69
C GLY A 83 -11.20 -35.85 2.98
N ASP A 84 -9.98 -35.29 2.97
CA ASP A 84 -8.78 -35.89 2.39
C ASP A 84 -7.70 -36.25 3.43
N GLY A 85 -7.90 -35.89 4.70
CA GLY A 85 -6.95 -36.13 5.79
C GLY A 85 -5.84 -35.08 5.92
N ARG A 86 -5.94 -33.92 5.26
CA ARG A 86 -5.00 -32.80 5.44
C ARG A 86 -5.47 -31.83 6.52
N LYS A 87 -4.50 -31.35 7.31
CA LYS A 87 -4.72 -30.30 8.31
C LYS A 87 -5.02 -28.97 7.61
N ALA A 88 -6.23 -28.43 7.78
CA ALA A 88 -6.56 -27.09 7.31
C ALA A 88 -5.71 -26.03 8.06
N VAL A 89 -4.99 -25.20 7.30
CA VAL A 89 -4.21 -24.08 7.86
C VAL A 89 -5.19 -23.03 8.41
N LYS A 90 -5.10 -22.73 9.71
CA LYS A 90 -5.88 -21.64 10.34
C LYS A 90 -5.17 -20.29 10.16
N TYR A 91 -5.95 -19.26 9.88
CA TYR A 91 -5.49 -17.87 9.76
C TYR A 91 -6.13 -17.02 10.85
N ASP A 92 -5.32 -16.24 11.55
CA ASP A 92 -5.80 -15.24 12.52
C ASP A 92 -6.58 -14.14 11.79
N PHE A 93 -7.89 -14.05 12.06
CA PHE A 93 -8.76 -13.06 11.43
C PHE A 93 -8.39 -11.62 11.84
N GLU A 94 -7.94 -11.38 13.08
CA GLU A 94 -7.55 -10.05 13.54
C GLU A 94 -6.31 -9.56 12.78
N GLN A 95 -5.31 -10.43 12.59
CA GLN A 95 -4.13 -10.12 11.79
C GLN A 95 -4.52 -9.68 10.37
N ILE A 96 -5.40 -10.46 9.70
CA ILE A 96 -5.81 -10.15 8.33
C ILE A 96 -6.70 -8.89 8.30
N ALA A 97 -7.63 -8.74 9.23
CA ALA A 97 -8.46 -7.55 9.32
C ALA A 97 -7.64 -6.27 9.51
N LEU A 98 -6.60 -6.33 10.35
CA LEU A 98 -5.69 -5.21 10.54
C LEU A 98 -4.82 -4.93 9.30
N HIS A 99 -4.31 -5.98 8.65
CA HIS A 99 -3.58 -5.86 7.38
C HIS A 99 -4.43 -5.16 6.31
N GLU A 100 -5.65 -5.64 6.10
CA GLU A 100 -6.57 -5.06 5.12
C GLU A 100 -6.95 -3.61 5.50
N MET A 101 -7.20 -3.34 6.78
CA MET A 101 -7.45 -1.97 7.24
C MET A 101 -6.32 -1.01 6.85
N LEU A 102 -5.06 -1.44 6.92
CA LEU A 102 -3.92 -0.62 6.52
C LEU A 102 -3.90 -0.28 5.02
N HIS A 103 -4.31 -1.21 4.15
CA HIS A 103 -4.58 -0.89 2.74
C HIS A 103 -5.69 0.16 2.62
N GLY A 104 -6.77 0.01 3.39
CA GLY A 104 -7.85 0.99 3.52
C GLY A 104 -7.39 2.39 3.94
N LEU A 105 -6.36 2.46 4.78
CA LEU A 105 -5.75 3.72 5.22
C LEU A 105 -4.77 4.29 4.19
N GLY A 106 -4.53 3.63 3.05
CA GLY A 106 -3.67 4.11 1.98
C GLY A 106 -2.25 3.55 1.98
N PHE A 107 -1.99 2.46 2.71
CA PHE A 107 -0.76 1.67 2.52
C PHE A 107 -0.89 0.88 1.21
N ILE A 108 -0.86 1.57 0.08
CA ILE A 108 -1.03 0.99 -1.25
C ILE A 108 -0.44 1.92 -2.29
N SER A 109 0.30 1.34 -3.23
CA SER A 109 0.87 2.07 -4.35
C SER A 109 -0.10 2.10 -5.52
N SER A 110 -0.13 3.23 -6.25
CA SER A 110 -0.81 3.29 -7.55
C SER A 110 0.10 2.90 -8.72
N TRP A 111 1.38 2.57 -8.48
CA TRP A 111 2.25 2.04 -9.52
C TRP A 111 1.77 0.67 -9.97
N TYR A 112 1.37 0.55 -11.24
CA TYR A 112 0.74 -0.67 -11.75
C TYR A 112 0.88 -0.78 -13.27
N PRO A 113 0.85 -2.00 -13.84
CA PRO A 113 0.71 -2.21 -15.28
C PRO A 113 -0.71 -1.91 -15.78
N TRP A 114 -1.11 -0.64 -15.69
CA TRP A 114 -2.47 -0.17 -15.99
C TRP A 114 -2.94 -0.44 -17.43
N THR A 115 -2.00 -0.59 -18.36
CA THR A 115 -2.21 -0.89 -19.77
C THR A 115 -2.25 -2.39 -20.08
N GLY A 116 -2.02 -3.25 -19.08
CA GLY A 116 -1.88 -4.70 -19.26
C GLY A 116 -0.58 -5.13 -19.93
N THR A 117 0.34 -4.20 -20.18
CA THR A 117 1.68 -4.43 -20.73
C THR A 117 2.72 -4.46 -19.61
N ALA A 118 3.95 -4.91 -19.92
CA ALA A 118 5.11 -4.85 -19.02
C ALA A 118 5.66 -3.41 -18.85
N GLU A 119 4.78 -2.47 -18.51
CA GLU A 119 5.04 -1.05 -18.30
C GLU A 119 4.51 -0.67 -16.92
N LEU A 120 5.37 -0.13 -16.05
CA LEU A 120 4.94 0.31 -14.73
C LEU A 120 4.57 1.80 -14.80
N LEU A 121 3.28 2.12 -14.70
CA LEU A 121 2.77 3.49 -14.74
C LEU A 121 2.37 3.95 -13.32
N PRO A 122 2.61 5.23 -12.97
CA PRO A 122 2.40 5.73 -11.60
C PRO A 122 0.94 5.79 -11.17
N SER A 123 0.00 5.76 -12.11
CA SER A 123 -1.43 5.90 -11.87
C SER A 123 -2.23 5.51 -13.11
N ALA A 124 -3.55 5.35 -12.95
CA ALA A 124 -4.45 4.94 -14.01
C ALA A 124 -4.62 6.04 -15.08
N PRO A 125 -4.83 5.67 -16.36
CA PRO A 125 -5.24 6.61 -17.39
C PRO A 125 -6.53 7.36 -17.03
N VAL A 126 -6.61 8.63 -17.43
CA VAL A 126 -7.80 9.47 -17.26
C VAL A 126 -8.58 9.52 -18.56
N TYR A 127 -9.86 9.20 -18.47
CA TYR A 127 -10.78 9.16 -19.60
C TYR A 127 -11.75 10.35 -19.59
N GLU A 128 -11.94 10.97 -20.75
CA GLU A 128 -13.03 11.91 -21.02
C GLU A 128 -13.87 11.37 -22.18
N GLY A 129 -14.95 10.66 -21.86
CA GLY A 129 -15.64 9.83 -22.85
C GLY A 129 -14.76 8.68 -23.31
N GLU A 130 -14.49 8.57 -24.60
CA GLU A 130 -13.55 7.59 -25.16
C GLU A 130 -12.09 8.10 -25.15
N SER A 131 -11.91 9.42 -25.06
CA SER A 131 -10.61 10.09 -25.07
C SER A 131 -9.77 9.72 -23.85
N VAL A 132 -8.46 9.66 -24.03
CA VAL A 132 -7.47 9.52 -22.95
C VAL A 132 -6.64 10.79 -22.90
N GLU A 133 -6.68 11.48 -21.77
CA GLU A 133 -6.02 12.79 -21.57
C GLU A 133 -4.62 12.68 -20.95
N GLY A 134 -4.29 11.51 -20.40
CA GLY A 134 -3.04 11.26 -19.69
C GLY A 134 -3.26 10.34 -18.50
N LEU A 135 -2.55 10.60 -17.39
CA LEU A 135 -2.65 9.82 -16.15
C LEU A 135 -3.26 10.65 -15.02
N SER A 136 -3.88 9.94 -14.07
CA SER A 136 -4.46 10.52 -12.86
C SER A 136 -3.38 10.91 -11.85
N ARG A 137 -3.75 11.56 -10.75
CA ARG A 137 -2.81 11.86 -9.69
C ARG A 137 -2.46 10.60 -8.91
N PRO A 138 -1.16 10.25 -8.76
CA PRO A 138 -0.73 9.07 -8.02
C PRO A 138 -1.11 9.16 -6.54
N PHE A 139 -1.11 8.02 -5.86
CA PHE A 139 -1.39 7.97 -4.43
C PHE A 139 -0.23 8.58 -3.63
N ILE A 140 -0.55 9.24 -2.52
CA ILE A 140 0.45 9.87 -1.62
C ILE A 140 1.52 8.89 -1.12
N PHE A 141 1.21 7.59 -1.09
CA PHE A 141 2.18 6.53 -0.83
C PHE A 141 3.40 6.59 -1.76
N ASN A 142 3.18 6.89 -3.05
CA ASN A 142 4.21 6.90 -4.08
C ASN A 142 5.27 7.98 -3.85
N ARG A 143 4.90 9.09 -3.21
CA ARG A 143 5.78 10.23 -2.92
C ARG A 143 7.07 9.82 -2.20
N TRP A 144 6.96 8.78 -1.38
CA TRP A 144 7.99 8.31 -0.47
C TRP A 144 8.80 7.14 -1.02
N MET A 145 8.53 6.71 -2.26
CA MET A 145 9.19 5.58 -2.87
C MET A 145 10.48 5.97 -3.60
N ALA A 146 11.48 5.10 -3.55
CA ALA A 146 12.75 5.28 -4.24
C ALA A 146 13.20 3.98 -4.93
N ASP A 147 13.68 4.12 -6.17
CA ASP A 147 14.41 3.08 -6.89
C ASP A 147 15.79 2.94 -6.24
N ALA A 148 15.98 1.84 -5.52
CA ALA A 148 17.23 1.55 -4.82
C ALA A 148 18.36 1.14 -5.78
N ALA A 149 18.02 0.57 -6.94
CA ALA A 149 18.99 0.13 -7.94
C ALA A 149 19.50 1.32 -8.76
N GLY A 150 18.60 2.21 -9.19
CA GLY A 150 18.92 3.43 -9.92
C GLY A 150 19.39 4.59 -9.05
N GLY A 151 19.11 4.56 -7.74
CA GLY A 151 19.51 5.62 -6.81
C GLY A 151 18.70 6.92 -6.96
N ALA A 152 17.45 6.82 -7.39
CA ALA A 152 16.56 7.96 -7.67
C ALA A 152 15.23 7.83 -6.93
N TRP A 153 14.56 8.95 -6.67
CA TRP A 153 13.18 8.90 -6.18
C TRP A 153 12.23 8.47 -7.29
N MET A 154 11.21 7.68 -6.97
CA MET A 154 10.22 7.24 -7.98
C MET A 154 9.48 8.43 -8.60
N ARG A 155 9.32 9.54 -7.87
CA ARG A 155 8.72 10.80 -8.39
C ARG A 155 9.52 11.45 -9.52
N GLU A 156 10.82 11.18 -9.63
CA GLU A 156 11.65 11.68 -10.73
C GLU A 156 11.28 10.96 -12.03
N HIS A 157 11.08 9.64 -11.98
CA HIS A 157 10.57 8.86 -13.11
C HIS A 157 9.11 9.19 -13.43
N GLU A 158 8.30 9.38 -12.40
CA GLU A 158 6.89 9.77 -12.51
C GLU A 158 6.70 11.03 -13.37
N ALA A 159 7.51 12.07 -13.14
CA ALA A 159 7.42 13.32 -13.89
C ALA A 159 7.61 13.10 -15.41
N THR A 160 8.60 12.28 -15.79
CA THR A 160 8.86 11.93 -17.20
C THR A 160 7.71 11.13 -17.81
N ILE A 161 7.18 10.15 -17.07
CA ILE A 161 6.07 9.30 -17.51
C ILE A 161 4.79 10.12 -17.68
N VAL A 162 4.40 10.91 -16.67
CA VAL A 162 3.18 11.73 -16.68
C VAL A 162 3.23 12.78 -17.79
N SER A 163 4.38 13.44 -17.99
CA SER A 163 4.56 14.40 -19.08
C SER A 163 4.37 13.75 -20.45
N SER A 164 5.00 12.59 -20.67
CA SER A 164 4.88 11.83 -21.92
C SER A 164 3.46 11.32 -22.17
N ALA A 165 2.79 10.83 -21.12
CA ALA A 165 1.42 10.36 -21.16
C ALA A 165 0.43 11.46 -21.55
N ARG A 166 0.60 12.67 -20.99
CA ARG A 166 -0.22 13.83 -21.35
C ARG A 166 0.04 14.30 -22.78
N ALA A 167 1.30 14.33 -23.20
CA ALA A 167 1.66 14.65 -24.59
C ALA A 167 1.12 13.63 -25.61
N SER A 168 0.74 12.44 -25.14
CA SER A 168 0.19 11.34 -25.94
C SER A 168 -1.34 11.32 -25.99
N ALA A 169 -2.02 12.34 -25.45
CA ALA A 169 -3.48 12.43 -25.43
C ALA A 169 -4.10 12.11 -26.80
N ALA A 170 -5.20 11.35 -26.79
CA ALA A 170 -5.81 10.78 -27.99
C ALA A 170 -7.29 10.44 -27.79
N ASN A 171 -8.00 10.22 -28.90
CA ASN A 171 -9.45 10.01 -28.88
C ASN A 171 -9.88 8.62 -28.36
N ASN A 172 -8.92 7.70 -28.19
CA ASN A 172 -9.17 6.37 -27.63
C ASN A 172 -7.87 5.76 -27.09
N MET A 173 -8.03 4.70 -26.28
CA MET A 173 -6.92 4.00 -25.63
C MET A 173 -5.91 3.37 -26.60
N SER A 174 -6.37 2.87 -27.74
CA SER A 174 -5.48 2.23 -28.74
C SER A 174 -4.53 3.25 -29.35
N GLU A 175 -5.07 4.40 -29.77
CA GLU A 175 -4.28 5.51 -30.30
C GLU A 175 -3.36 6.10 -29.23
N TRP A 176 -3.86 6.30 -28.00
CA TRP A 176 -3.04 6.77 -26.89
C TRP A 176 -1.87 5.83 -26.62
N ALA A 177 -2.10 4.52 -26.57
CA ALA A 177 -1.06 3.52 -26.31
C ALA A 177 0.01 3.52 -27.40
N VAL A 178 -0.36 3.67 -28.68
CA VAL A 178 0.60 3.78 -29.79
C VAL A 178 1.43 5.06 -29.67
N ARG A 179 0.81 6.20 -29.35
CA ARG A 179 1.51 7.47 -29.16
C ARG A 179 2.47 7.40 -27.97
N PHE A 180 1.98 6.90 -26.83
CA PHE A 180 2.75 6.79 -25.60
C PHE A 180 3.93 5.84 -25.78
N ALA A 181 3.75 4.69 -26.43
CA ALA A 181 4.81 3.71 -26.66
C ALA A 181 6.04 4.26 -27.40
N ALA A 182 5.89 5.37 -28.14
CA ALA A 182 6.98 6.05 -28.86
C ALA A 182 7.70 7.12 -28.03
N THR A 183 7.32 7.32 -26.76
CA THR A 183 7.88 8.38 -25.89
C THR A 183 9.00 7.87 -24.99
N GLU A 184 9.78 8.81 -24.44
CA GLU A 184 10.75 8.53 -23.37
C GLU A 184 10.06 7.98 -22.10
N GLY A 185 8.88 8.51 -21.76
CA GLY A 185 8.10 8.01 -20.61
C GLY A 185 7.75 6.53 -20.73
N ALA A 186 7.39 6.03 -21.91
CA ALA A 186 7.17 4.59 -22.09
C ALA A 186 8.45 3.78 -21.94
N ALA A 187 9.60 4.29 -22.39
CA ALA A 187 10.89 3.62 -22.18
C ALA A 187 11.23 3.52 -20.68
N VAL A 188 11.01 4.59 -19.92
CA VAL A 188 11.18 4.61 -18.46
C VAL A 188 10.22 3.63 -17.78
N ALA A 189 8.93 3.62 -18.15
CA ALA A 189 7.94 2.72 -17.58
C ALA A 189 8.30 1.23 -17.80
N LYS A 190 8.81 0.87 -18.98
CA LYS A 190 9.32 -0.49 -19.27
C LYS A 190 10.54 -0.83 -18.44
N ALA A 191 11.48 0.11 -18.31
CA ALA A 191 12.69 -0.07 -17.53
C ALA A 191 12.37 -0.27 -16.03
N LEU A 192 11.43 0.50 -15.48
CA LEU A 192 10.97 0.33 -14.10
C LEU A 192 10.26 -1.01 -13.88
N TYR A 193 9.44 -1.45 -14.83
CA TYR A 193 8.81 -2.75 -14.73
C TYR A 193 9.87 -3.86 -14.64
N ALA A 194 10.81 -3.90 -15.59
CA ALA A 194 11.83 -4.95 -15.68
C ALA A 194 12.90 -4.87 -14.57
N GLY A 195 13.33 -3.66 -14.21
CA GLY A 195 14.46 -3.42 -13.32
C GLY A 195 14.10 -3.18 -11.86
N VAL A 196 12.87 -2.74 -11.58
CA VAL A 196 12.43 -2.38 -10.22
C VAL A 196 11.29 -3.27 -9.76
N ALA A 197 10.18 -3.32 -10.50
CA ALA A 197 8.98 -4.06 -10.11
C ALA A 197 9.21 -5.58 -10.05
N THR A 198 10.13 -6.10 -10.89
CA THR A 198 10.47 -7.52 -10.97
C THR A 198 11.86 -7.88 -10.42
N THR A 199 12.44 -7.03 -9.58
CA THR A 199 13.79 -7.27 -8.99
C THR A 199 13.73 -7.23 -7.47
N PRO A 200 13.99 -8.34 -6.76
CA PRO A 200 13.97 -8.39 -5.30
C PRO A 200 14.82 -7.31 -4.65
N GLY A 201 14.20 -6.52 -3.75
CA GLY A 201 14.86 -5.48 -2.98
C GLY A 201 15.19 -4.20 -3.75
N ALA A 202 14.76 -4.07 -5.01
CA ALA A 202 15.04 -2.90 -5.85
C ALA A 202 14.24 -1.65 -5.46
N LEU A 203 13.22 -1.78 -4.60
CA LEU A 203 12.33 -0.68 -4.26
C LEU A 203 12.27 -0.44 -2.76
N ARG A 204 12.35 0.83 -2.38
CA ARG A 204 12.29 1.27 -0.98
C ARG A 204 11.17 2.26 -0.78
N ILE A 205 10.62 2.29 0.42
CA ILE A 205 9.79 3.40 0.91
C ILE A 205 10.47 4.06 2.10
N TRP A 206 10.59 5.39 2.04
CA TRP A 206 11.19 6.20 3.09
C TRP A 206 10.13 6.73 4.04
N TYR A 207 10.45 6.80 5.33
CA TYR A 207 9.55 7.29 6.35
C TYR A 207 10.31 7.94 7.50
N PRO A 208 9.72 8.94 8.18
CA PRO A 208 10.32 9.52 9.36
C PRO A 208 10.22 8.57 10.56
N ALA A 209 11.35 8.32 11.22
CA ALA A 209 11.42 7.41 12.36
C ALA A 209 11.54 8.16 13.69
N GLY A 210 10.85 7.65 14.71
CA GLY A 210 10.88 8.24 16.05
C GLY A 210 10.34 9.67 16.08
N ARG A 211 10.98 10.54 16.87
CA ARG A 211 10.58 11.96 17.07
C ARG A 211 11.45 12.95 16.28
N SER A 212 12.46 12.48 15.56
CA SER A 212 13.34 13.32 14.74
C SER A 212 12.89 13.31 13.27
N LEU A 213 13.42 14.24 12.48
CA LEU A 213 13.29 14.24 11.01
C LEU A 213 14.21 13.21 10.33
N GLU A 214 14.78 12.25 11.08
CA GLU A 214 15.61 11.20 10.52
C GLU A 214 14.76 10.25 9.68
N LEU A 215 15.05 10.17 8.39
CA LEU A 215 14.38 9.23 7.51
C LEU A 215 15.03 7.84 7.61
N ARG A 216 14.20 6.85 7.87
CA ARG A 216 14.51 5.43 7.65
C ARG A 216 13.87 4.97 6.36
N PHE A 217 14.22 3.77 5.91
CA PHE A 217 13.55 3.13 4.80
C PHE A 217 13.13 1.71 5.14
N ALA A 218 12.10 1.25 4.44
CA ALA A 218 11.72 -0.15 4.38
C ALA A 218 11.84 -0.67 2.95
N ILE A 219 12.07 -1.98 2.83
CA ILE A 219 12.16 -2.67 1.55
C ILE A 219 10.75 -3.09 1.13
N LEU A 220 10.34 -2.68 -0.07
CA LEU A 220 9.05 -3.09 -0.62
C LEU A 220 9.19 -4.43 -1.35
N TYR A 221 8.10 -5.19 -1.38
CA TYR A 221 8.02 -6.48 -2.03
C TYR A 221 8.07 -6.33 -3.56
N THR A 222 9.17 -6.75 -4.15
CA THR A 222 9.39 -6.75 -5.61
C THR A 222 9.87 -8.13 -6.08
N PRO A 223 8.96 -9.10 -6.24
CA PRO A 223 9.33 -10.48 -6.62
C PRO A 223 9.95 -10.55 -8.02
N SER A 224 10.60 -11.67 -8.36
CA SER A 224 11.13 -11.90 -9.73
C SER A 224 10.06 -11.96 -10.81
N ASN A 225 8.81 -12.25 -10.43
CA ASN A 225 7.63 -12.19 -11.29
C ASN A 225 6.62 -11.26 -10.65
N PHE A 226 6.21 -10.20 -11.36
CA PHE A 226 5.24 -9.25 -10.86
C PHE A 226 3.95 -9.95 -10.44
N SER A 227 3.64 -9.88 -9.15
CA SER A 227 2.39 -10.36 -8.57
C SER A 227 1.40 -9.21 -8.47
N VAL A 228 0.34 -9.28 -9.26
CA VAL A 228 -0.78 -8.34 -9.23
C VAL A 228 -1.40 -8.30 -7.83
N GLY A 229 -1.64 -7.10 -7.31
CA GLY A 229 -2.21 -6.88 -5.98
C GLY A 229 -1.20 -6.95 -4.84
N SER A 230 -0.05 -7.61 -5.03
CA SER A 230 0.97 -7.73 -3.98
C SER A 230 2.20 -6.87 -4.22
N SER A 231 2.75 -6.88 -5.43
CA SER A 231 4.02 -6.21 -5.72
C SER A 231 3.91 -4.71 -5.41
N ILE A 232 4.97 -4.14 -4.82
CA ILE A 232 5.14 -2.70 -4.59
C ILE A 232 4.22 -2.11 -3.49
N SER A 233 3.13 -2.78 -3.14
CA SER A 233 2.19 -2.34 -2.09
C SER A 233 2.38 -3.04 -0.74
N HIS A 234 3.40 -3.89 -0.63
CA HIS A 234 3.72 -4.65 0.58
C HIS A 234 5.18 -4.48 0.98
N LEU A 235 5.49 -4.77 2.24
CA LEU A 235 6.84 -4.96 2.73
C LEU A 235 7.40 -6.30 2.23
N ASP A 236 8.71 -6.36 2.02
CA ASP A 236 9.37 -7.56 1.51
C ASP A 236 9.14 -8.80 2.38
N ASP A 237 8.66 -9.87 1.74
CA ASP A 237 8.22 -11.06 2.46
C ASP A 237 9.35 -11.82 3.14
N THR A 238 10.51 -11.93 2.48
CA THR A 238 11.63 -12.72 2.98
C THR A 238 12.40 -11.94 4.03
N PHE A 239 12.65 -10.66 3.78
CA PHE A 239 13.41 -9.79 4.68
C PHE A 239 12.69 -9.56 6.01
N TYR A 240 11.36 -9.39 5.99
CA TYR A 240 10.58 -9.15 7.20
C TYR A 240 9.97 -10.43 7.81
N GLY A 241 10.25 -11.59 7.23
CA GLY A 241 9.86 -12.89 7.78
C GLY A 241 10.41 -13.10 9.20
N GLY A 242 9.52 -13.39 10.15
CA GLY A 242 9.89 -13.60 11.56
C GLY A 242 10.33 -12.34 12.31
N THR A 243 10.15 -11.16 11.74
CA THR A 243 10.45 -9.86 12.39
C THR A 243 9.18 -9.23 12.96
N GLY A 244 9.33 -8.22 13.83
CA GLY A 244 8.20 -7.41 14.30
C GLY A 244 7.60 -6.44 13.26
N GLN A 245 8.03 -6.51 11.99
CA GLN A 245 7.54 -5.67 10.88
C GLN A 245 6.87 -6.54 9.81
N PHE A 246 6.18 -7.60 10.25
CA PHE A 246 5.63 -8.64 9.39
C PHE A 246 4.23 -8.31 8.84
N LEU A 247 3.51 -7.37 9.47
CA LEU A 247 2.08 -7.19 9.25
C LEU A 247 1.74 -6.87 7.79
N MET A 248 2.51 -6.02 7.13
CA MET A 248 2.27 -5.62 5.73
C MET A 248 3.04 -6.46 4.72
N ARG A 249 3.37 -7.72 5.02
CA ARG A 249 3.90 -8.68 4.04
C ARG A 249 2.77 -9.20 3.14
N PRO A 250 3.07 -9.60 1.88
CA PRO A 250 2.05 -10.03 0.93
C PRO A 250 1.41 -11.39 1.27
N TYR A 251 1.98 -12.16 2.20
CA TYR A 251 1.51 -13.48 2.56
C TYR A 251 1.24 -13.58 4.06
N ALA A 252 0.07 -14.12 4.39
CA ALA A 252 -0.28 -14.47 5.76
C ALA A 252 0.61 -15.61 6.27
N THR A 253 0.92 -15.58 7.57
CA THR A 253 1.62 -16.67 8.23
C THR A 253 0.58 -17.61 8.85
N GLY A 254 0.35 -18.76 8.21
CA GLY A 254 -0.54 -19.78 8.77
C GLY A 254 -0.07 -20.25 10.15
N PHE A 255 -1.02 -20.54 11.04
CA PHE A 255 -0.74 -20.89 12.45
C PHE A 255 -0.02 -19.80 13.26
N GLY A 256 0.14 -18.59 12.71
CA GLY A 256 0.54 -17.41 13.46
C GLY A 256 -0.66 -16.74 14.10
N ILE A 257 -0.51 -16.26 15.34
CA ILE A 257 -1.44 -15.30 15.94
C ILE A 257 -0.75 -13.97 16.14
N LEU A 258 -1.52 -12.88 16.03
CA LEU A 258 -1.03 -11.53 16.15
C LEU A 258 -0.26 -11.32 17.47
N ASP A 259 -0.79 -11.86 18.57
CA ASP A 259 -0.22 -11.78 19.92
C ASP A 259 1.14 -12.50 20.08
N ASN A 260 1.40 -13.53 19.28
CA ASN A 260 2.65 -14.28 19.33
C ASN A 260 3.76 -13.67 18.48
N ILE A 261 3.39 -12.81 17.52
CA ILE A 261 4.33 -12.19 16.57
C ILE A 261 4.62 -10.72 16.96
N VAL A 262 4.10 -10.27 18.12
CA VAL A 262 4.43 -8.95 18.67
C VAL A 262 5.94 -8.84 18.89
N PRO A 263 6.60 -7.77 18.43
CA PRO A 263 8.01 -7.56 18.75
C PRO A 263 8.22 -7.59 20.26
N ARG A 264 8.93 -8.61 20.76
CA ARG A 264 9.41 -8.67 22.15
C ARG A 264 10.34 -7.48 22.42
N ARG A 265 9.78 -6.38 22.92
CA ARG A 265 10.34 -5.44 23.93
C ARG A 265 9.45 -4.19 24.06
N ALA A 266 8.54 -4.22 25.02
CA ALA A 266 8.40 -3.13 25.97
C ALA A 266 9.18 -3.56 27.21
N ALA A 267 10.45 -3.15 27.32
CA ALA A 267 11.10 -3.14 28.62
C ALA A 267 10.32 -2.13 29.48
N VAL A 268 9.68 -2.63 30.54
CA VAL A 268 9.19 -1.90 31.72
C VAL A 268 8.82 -0.42 31.46
N GLY A 269 7.54 -0.15 31.15
CA GLY A 269 6.95 1.19 31.31
C GLY A 269 6.74 2.03 30.05
N ASN A 270 7.05 1.54 28.84
CA ASN A 270 6.64 2.18 27.58
C ASN A 270 5.92 1.16 26.69
N GLU A 271 4.66 1.42 26.36
CA GLU A 271 3.91 0.68 25.34
C GLU A 271 4.68 0.75 24.02
N GLY A 272 5.21 -0.38 23.54
CA GLY A 272 5.88 -0.46 22.25
C GLY A 272 4.91 -0.20 21.08
N PRO A 273 5.37 -0.21 19.82
CA PRO A 273 4.55 0.11 18.65
C PRO A 273 3.42 -0.91 18.35
N GLY A 274 3.16 -1.87 19.25
CA GLY A 274 2.16 -2.91 19.08
C GLY A 274 2.41 -3.79 17.84
N PRO A 275 1.38 -4.51 17.36
CA PRO A 275 1.48 -5.42 16.22
C PRO A 275 1.76 -4.72 14.88
N MET A 276 1.53 -3.41 14.78
CA MET A 276 1.86 -2.64 13.57
C MET A 276 3.37 -2.44 13.38
N GLY A 277 4.13 -2.33 14.47
CA GLY A 277 5.56 -2.07 14.41
C GLY A 277 5.92 -0.65 13.96
N GLU A 278 7.18 -0.25 14.20
CA GLU A 278 7.68 1.09 13.85
C GLU A 278 7.55 1.41 12.34
N THR A 279 7.79 0.44 11.45
CA THR A 279 7.82 0.68 10.00
C THR A 279 6.44 1.11 9.50
N VAL A 280 5.39 0.37 9.86
CA VAL A 280 4.02 0.68 9.42
C VAL A 280 3.58 2.03 9.99
N LEU A 281 3.82 2.26 11.28
CA LEU A 281 3.47 3.54 11.93
C LEU A 281 4.24 4.72 11.35
N GLY A 282 5.50 4.52 10.94
CA GLY A 282 6.32 5.52 10.27
C GLY A 282 5.81 5.82 8.87
N ILE A 283 5.45 4.79 8.09
CA ILE A 283 4.89 4.97 6.74
C ILE A 283 3.55 5.70 6.81
N LEU A 284 2.62 5.29 7.68
CA LEU A 284 1.34 6.00 7.87
C LEU A 284 1.55 7.47 8.23
N ARG A 285 2.56 7.76 9.06
CA ARG A 285 2.94 9.14 9.37
C ARG A 285 3.47 9.89 8.17
N ALA A 286 4.27 9.25 7.32
CA ALA A 286 4.74 9.84 6.07
C ALA A 286 3.56 10.22 5.15
N LEU A 287 2.48 9.43 5.16
CA LEU A 287 1.25 9.77 4.43
C LEU A 287 0.56 11.00 5.04
N GLY A 288 0.60 11.13 6.36
CA GLY A 288 0.06 12.28 7.10
C GLY A 288 -0.73 11.92 8.36
N TYR A 289 -0.83 10.64 8.72
CA TYR A 289 -1.54 10.24 9.94
C TYR A 289 -0.77 10.61 11.22
N SER A 290 -1.51 10.97 12.26
CA SER A 290 -0.97 10.95 13.62
C SER A 290 -0.79 9.51 14.09
N THR A 291 0.39 9.16 14.59
CA THR A 291 0.70 7.79 15.04
C THR A 291 1.40 7.78 16.40
N ALA A 292 1.42 6.62 17.05
CA ALA A 292 1.96 6.45 18.41
C ALA A 292 3.44 6.83 18.58
N LEU A 293 4.22 6.99 17.51
CA LEU A 293 5.62 7.46 17.62
C LEU A 293 5.71 8.99 17.94
N GLY A 294 4.58 9.67 18.16
CA GLY A 294 4.49 11.11 18.50
C GLY A 294 4.57 12.08 17.31
N PRO A 295 4.40 13.40 17.48
CA PRO A 295 4.61 14.36 16.41
C PRO A 295 6.10 14.42 15.99
N LEU A 296 6.35 14.85 14.75
CA LEU A 296 7.70 15.22 14.32
C LEU A 296 8.10 16.52 15.03
N GLY A 297 9.26 16.52 15.69
CA GLY A 297 9.81 17.68 16.37
C GLY A 297 10.44 18.71 15.44
#